data_AF-A0A7J3ZNM1-F1
#
_entry.id   AF-A0A7J3ZNM1-F1
#
_cell.length_a   1.000
_cell.length_b   1.000
_cell.length_c   1.000
_cell.angle_alpha   90.00
_cell.angle_beta   90.00
_cell.angle_gamma   90.00
#
_symmetry.space_group_name_H-M   'P 1'
#
loop_
_entity.id
_entity.type
_entity.pdbx_description
1 polymer ?
#
loop_
_entity_poly.entity_id
_entity_poly.type
_entity_poly.pdbx_seq_one_letter_code
_entity_poly.pdbx_strand_id
1 'polypeptide(L)'
;MRVRARIAVATVSGKAYYKLVNELKSRNIPFLSLVPGEPIPQSIGVVLTTDSEKSLINHQKVLVYNIEEDPSNVINEALRIITSKNLYEELIIGVDPGKTFGVAVLADGKILRREEFSSIEKAIDMIFVELKNNPSKIQKIRIGKGVPDLAEEIARRLESSLPENIVIEMVDEAGTSTLKNMGFKRKLSDADSAIKIASKKGERRTRSVDG
;
A
#
# COMPACT_ATOMS: atom_id res chain seq x y z
N MET A 1 -11.99 8.80 5.71
CA MET A 1 -10.63 9.25 5.30
C MET A 1 -10.78 10.39 4.29
N ARG A 2 -10.23 11.58 4.51
CA ARG A 2 -10.29 12.68 3.53
C ARG A 2 -9.33 12.36 2.38
N VAL A 3 -9.83 12.26 1.15
CA VAL A 3 -8.96 12.08 -0.02
C VAL A 3 -8.17 13.37 -0.22
N ARG A 4 -6.84 13.31 -0.10
CA ARG A 4 -5.95 14.45 -0.35
C ARG A 4 -5.61 14.55 -1.83
N ALA A 5 -5.66 15.76 -2.38
CA ALA A 5 -5.26 16.03 -3.75
C ALA A 5 -3.77 15.71 -3.96
N ARG A 6 -3.46 15.00 -5.05
CA ARG A 6 -2.09 14.63 -5.46
C ARG A 6 -1.71 15.13 -6.84
N ILE A 7 -2.69 15.68 -7.56
CA ILE A 7 -2.51 16.36 -8.82
C ILE A 7 -2.70 17.84 -8.52
N ALA A 8 -1.80 18.69 -9.03
CA ALA A 8 -2.02 20.12 -9.07
C ALA A 8 -2.28 20.56 -10.52
N VAL A 9 -3.19 21.51 -10.72
CA VAL A 9 -3.37 22.22 -11.98
C VAL A 9 -2.83 23.63 -11.79
N ALA A 10 -1.71 23.94 -12.45
CA ALA A 10 -1.01 25.21 -12.35
C ALA A 10 -1.00 25.91 -13.71
N THR A 11 -1.97 26.77 -13.96
CA THR A 11 -2.10 27.54 -15.21
C THR A 11 -2.98 28.77 -15.01
N VAL A 12 -2.63 29.88 -15.65
CA VAL A 12 -3.47 31.08 -15.81
C VAL A 12 -4.23 31.08 -17.14
N SER A 13 -4.00 30.10 -18.02
CA SER A 13 -4.80 29.93 -19.24
C SER A 13 -6.19 29.39 -18.91
N GLY A 14 -7.21 30.26 -18.99
CA GLY A 14 -8.59 29.90 -18.68
C GLY A 14 -9.13 28.71 -19.51
N LYS A 15 -8.78 28.64 -20.80
CA LYS A 15 -9.19 27.53 -21.68
C LYS A 15 -8.51 26.22 -21.27
N ALA A 16 -7.22 26.23 -20.91
CA ALA A 16 -6.52 25.03 -20.45
C ALA A 16 -7.06 24.57 -19.09
N TYR A 17 -7.23 25.51 -18.16
CA TYR A 17 -7.79 25.25 -16.84
C TYR A 17 -9.17 24.60 -16.94
N TYR A 18 -10.09 25.18 -17.73
CA TYR A 18 -11.44 24.66 -17.91
C TYR A 18 -11.44 23.22 -18.41
N LYS A 19 -10.66 22.92 -19.45
CA LYS A 19 -10.58 21.57 -20.02
C LYS A 19 -10.05 20.54 -19.01
N LEU A 20 -8.94 20.85 -18.33
CA LEU A 20 -8.34 19.96 -17.32
C LEU A 20 -9.25 19.75 -16.12
N VAL A 21 -9.84 20.82 -15.60
CA VAL A 21 -10.69 20.77 -14.40
C VAL A 21 -12.00 20.02 -14.67
N ASN A 22 -12.62 20.22 -15.82
CA ASN A 22 -13.83 19.48 -16.16
C ASN A 22 -13.58 17.99 -16.23
N GLU A 23 -12.46 17.58 -16.82
CA GLU A 23 -12.10 16.18 -16.95
C GLU A 23 -11.71 15.55 -15.59
N LEU A 24 -11.01 16.29 -14.73
CA LEU A 24 -10.75 15.83 -13.35
C LEU A 24 -12.03 15.69 -12.53
N LYS A 25 -12.95 16.66 -12.65
CA LYS A 25 -14.23 16.66 -11.94
C LYS A 25 -15.17 15.57 -12.45
N SER A 26 -15.27 15.34 -13.76
CA SER A 26 -16.11 14.28 -14.35
C SER A 26 -15.72 12.89 -13.83
N ARG A 27 -14.44 12.69 -13.50
CA ARG A 27 -13.89 11.46 -12.95
C ARG A 27 -13.78 11.45 -11.42
N ASN A 28 -14.27 12.47 -10.73
CA ASN A 28 -14.20 12.62 -9.27
C ASN A 28 -12.77 12.53 -8.71
N ILE A 29 -11.78 13.07 -9.42
CA ILE A 29 -10.36 13.04 -9.04
C ILE A 29 -10.02 14.30 -8.25
N PRO A 30 -9.54 14.20 -7.00
CA PRO A 30 -9.15 15.37 -6.21
C PRO A 30 -7.88 16.03 -6.74
N PHE A 31 -7.94 17.35 -6.92
CA PHE A 31 -6.83 18.16 -7.40
C PHE A 31 -6.72 19.48 -6.62
N LEU A 32 -5.57 20.13 -6.73
CA LEU A 32 -5.29 21.46 -6.21
C LEU A 32 -5.09 22.44 -7.36
N SER A 33 -5.79 23.56 -7.36
CA SER A 33 -5.51 24.65 -8.31
C SER A 33 -4.45 25.56 -7.72
N LEU A 34 -3.44 25.91 -8.51
CA LEU A 34 -2.33 26.79 -8.15
C LEU A 34 -2.10 27.82 -9.24
N VAL A 35 -1.51 28.97 -8.88
CA VAL A 35 -0.95 29.90 -9.86
C VAL A 35 0.50 29.47 -10.16
N PRO A 36 0.96 29.45 -11.43
CA PRO A 36 2.36 29.21 -11.76
C PRO A 36 3.30 30.14 -10.98
N GLY A 37 4.34 29.59 -10.37
CA GLY A 37 5.26 30.31 -9.49
C GLY A 37 4.93 30.23 -8.00
N GLU A 38 3.73 29.78 -7.62
CA GLU A 38 3.38 29.53 -6.22
C GLU A 38 4.09 28.28 -5.65
N PRO A 39 4.34 28.24 -4.32
CA PRO A 39 4.91 27.06 -3.68
C PRO A 39 3.98 25.84 -3.82
N ILE A 40 4.55 24.72 -4.25
CA ILE A 40 3.82 23.48 -4.50
C ILE A 40 3.93 22.58 -3.26
N PRO A 41 2.81 22.15 -2.64
CA PRO A 41 2.86 21.28 -1.46
C PRO A 41 3.55 19.95 -1.74
N GLN A 42 4.28 19.42 -0.75
CA GLN A 42 4.98 18.13 -0.86
C GLN A 42 4.05 16.93 -1.12
N SER A 43 2.75 17.06 -0.86
CA SER A 43 1.75 16.02 -1.14
C SER A 43 1.44 15.88 -2.63
N ILE A 44 1.80 16.87 -3.46
CA ILE A 44 1.58 16.82 -4.90
C ILE A 44 2.58 15.84 -5.53
N GLY A 45 2.06 14.85 -6.26
CA GLY A 45 2.87 13.86 -6.96
C GLY A 45 3.19 14.27 -8.40
N VAL A 46 2.35 15.12 -8.99
CA VAL A 46 2.48 15.62 -10.37
C VAL A 46 1.72 16.94 -10.55
N VAL A 47 2.25 17.81 -11.41
CA VAL A 47 1.65 19.11 -11.78
C VAL A 47 1.27 19.09 -13.25
N LEU A 48 0.05 19.51 -13.56
CA LEU A 48 -0.44 19.78 -14.92
C LEU A 48 -0.32 21.27 -15.20
N THR A 49 0.31 21.64 -16.33
CA THR A 49 0.50 23.03 -16.74
C THR A 49 0.54 23.12 -18.27
N THR A 50 0.69 24.31 -18.84
CA THR A 50 0.90 24.50 -20.30
C THR A 50 2.38 24.70 -20.62
N ASP A 51 2.75 24.56 -21.89
CA ASP A 51 4.16 24.64 -22.31
C ASP A 51 4.78 26.01 -21.98
N SER A 52 4.03 27.09 -22.22
CA SER A 52 4.43 28.47 -21.94
C SER A 52 4.65 28.77 -20.45
N GLU A 53 4.06 27.98 -19.57
CA GLU A 53 4.08 28.21 -18.11
C GLU A 53 5.00 27.24 -17.38
N LYS A 54 5.46 26.18 -18.06
CA LYS A 54 6.26 25.09 -17.48
C LYS A 54 7.51 25.59 -16.76
N SER A 55 8.18 26.61 -17.28
CA SER A 55 9.39 27.19 -16.69
C SER A 55 9.15 27.83 -15.31
N LEU A 56 7.90 28.16 -14.98
CA LEU A 56 7.50 28.74 -13.70
C LEU A 56 7.17 27.65 -12.65
N ILE A 57 7.18 26.37 -13.03
CA ILE A 57 6.79 25.26 -12.16
C ILE A 57 8.04 24.60 -11.55
N ASN A 58 8.25 24.83 -10.25
CA ASN A 58 9.31 24.18 -9.50
C ASN A 58 8.84 22.84 -8.88
N HIS A 59 8.77 21.79 -9.70
CA HIS A 59 8.39 20.45 -9.25
C HIS A 59 9.08 19.34 -10.06
N GLN A 60 9.39 18.20 -9.43
CA GLN A 60 10.13 17.10 -10.08
C GLN A 60 9.36 16.41 -11.22
N LYS A 61 8.03 16.46 -11.18
CA LYS A 61 7.15 15.84 -12.18
C LYS A 61 6.12 16.84 -12.65
N VAL A 62 6.27 17.28 -13.89
CA VAL A 62 5.41 18.25 -14.56
C VAL A 62 4.97 17.63 -15.89
N LEU A 63 3.67 17.63 -16.15
CA LEU A 63 3.09 17.24 -17.44
C LEU A 63 2.57 18.49 -18.13
N VAL A 64 2.94 18.63 -19.40
CA VAL A 64 2.50 19.72 -20.25
C VAL A 64 1.23 19.29 -20.98
N TYR A 65 0.18 20.07 -20.83
CA TYR A 65 -1.06 19.91 -21.56
C TYR A 65 -1.05 20.80 -22.80
N ASN A 66 -1.16 20.19 -23.98
CA ASN A 66 -1.45 20.89 -25.21
C ASN A 66 -2.96 21.19 -25.28
N ILE A 67 -3.31 22.47 -25.35
CA ILE A 67 -4.69 22.94 -25.27
C ILE A 67 -5.56 22.50 -26.46
N GLU A 68 -4.95 22.08 -27.56
CA GLU A 68 -5.64 21.56 -28.74
C GLU A 68 -5.89 20.04 -28.66
N GLU A 69 -5.34 19.36 -27.65
CA GLU A 69 -5.52 17.93 -27.42
C GLU A 69 -6.64 17.63 -26.41
N ASP A 70 -7.04 16.35 -26.36
CA ASP A 70 -7.96 15.83 -25.36
C ASP A 70 -7.28 15.77 -23.97
N PRO A 71 -7.82 16.42 -22.92
CA PRO A 71 -7.27 16.38 -21.57
C PRO A 71 -7.20 14.98 -20.96
N SER A 72 -7.99 14.02 -21.47
CA SER A 72 -7.99 12.63 -21.00
C SER A 72 -6.61 11.98 -21.03
N ASN A 73 -5.79 12.30 -22.04
CA ASN A 73 -4.47 11.70 -22.21
C ASN A 73 -3.51 12.13 -21.10
N VAL A 74 -3.40 13.44 -20.86
CA VAL A 74 -2.51 13.99 -19.83
C VAL A 74 -3.00 13.62 -18.42
N ILE A 75 -4.32 13.50 -18.22
CA ILE A 75 -4.89 13.04 -16.94
C ILE A 75 -4.61 11.56 -16.69
N ASN A 76 -4.74 10.70 -17.71
CA ASN A 76 -4.37 9.29 -17.60
C ASN A 76 -2.89 9.13 -17.22
N GLU A 77 -2.02 9.95 -17.81
CA GLU A 77 -0.60 9.97 -17.47
C GLU A 77 -0.34 10.48 -16.04
N ALA A 78 -1.03 11.53 -15.60
CA ALA A 78 -0.96 12.02 -14.24
C ALA A 78 -1.35 10.94 -13.22
N LEU A 79 -2.46 10.24 -13.50
CA LEU A 79 -2.93 9.10 -12.70
C LEU A 79 -1.90 7.98 -12.64
N ARG A 80 -1.28 7.65 -13.78
CA ARG A 80 -0.20 6.65 -13.84
C ARG A 80 0.97 7.07 -12.95
N ILE A 81 1.42 8.32 -13.02
CA ILE A 81 2.55 8.82 -12.21
C ILE A 81 2.25 8.73 -10.71
N ILE A 82 1.08 9.21 -10.28
CA ILE A 82 0.74 9.19 -8.85
C ILE A 82 0.48 7.76 -8.36
N THR A 83 0.03 6.85 -9.22
CA THR A 83 -0.20 5.44 -8.87
C THR A 83 1.12 4.68 -8.83
N SER A 84 1.99 4.82 -9.84
CA SER A 84 3.29 4.14 -9.90
C SER A 84 4.27 4.59 -8.82
N LYS A 85 4.20 5.85 -8.36
CA LYS A 85 4.99 6.33 -7.21
C LYS A 85 4.43 5.90 -5.84
N ASN A 86 3.27 5.25 -5.80
CA ASN A 86 2.60 4.76 -4.59
C ASN A 86 2.57 3.25 -4.45
N LEU A 87 2.93 2.51 -5.50
CA LEU A 87 3.10 1.09 -5.37
C LEU A 87 4.39 0.90 -4.58
N TYR A 88 4.26 0.48 -3.32
CA TYR A 88 5.41 -0.08 -2.62
C TYR A 88 6.03 -1.17 -3.50
N GLU A 89 7.35 -1.33 -3.43
CA GLU A 89 7.99 -2.45 -4.14
C GLU A 89 7.46 -3.77 -3.54
N GLU A 90 7.31 -3.83 -2.23
CA GLU A 90 6.82 -5.00 -1.51
C GLU A 90 5.90 -4.63 -0.34
N LEU A 91 4.78 -5.34 -0.23
CA LEU A 91 3.92 -5.38 0.95
C LEU A 91 4.01 -6.78 1.56
N ILE A 92 4.36 -6.86 2.84
CA ILE A 92 4.39 -8.10 3.61
C ILE A 92 3.46 -7.96 4.80
N ILE A 93 2.54 -8.90 4.94
CA ILE A 93 1.68 -9.00 6.13
C ILE A 93 2.12 -10.21 6.93
N GLY A 94 2.64 -9.99 8.15
CA GLY A 94 2.97 -11.05 9.10
C GLY A 94 1.77 -11.38 9.98
N VAL A 95 1.56 -12.67 10.25
CA VAL A 95 0.48 -13.20 11.07
C VAL A 95 1.07 -14.15 12.10
N ASP A 96 0.81 -13.89 13.38
CA ASP A 96 1.16 -14.76 14.51
C ASP A 96 -0.10 -15.39 15.11
N PRO A 97 -0.38 -16.68 14.89
CA PRO A 97 -1.49 -17.38 15.52
C PRO A 97 -1.14 -17.80 16.95
N GLY A 98 -0.99 -16.83 17.84
CA GLY A 98 -0.60 -17.01 19.24
C GLY A 98 -1.78 -17.20 20.20
N LYS A 99 -1.75 -16.51 21.35
CA LYS A 99 -2.90 -16.45 22.28
C LYS A 99 -3.99 -15.54 21.73
N THR A 100 -3.57 -14.47 21.09
CA THR A 100 -4.35 -13.61 20.20
C THR A 100 -3.75 -13.73 18.81
N PHE A 101 -4.47 -13.21 17.81
CA PHE A 101 -4.00 -13.22 16.42
C PHE A 101 -3.28 -11.91 16.15
N GLY A 102 -1.94 -11.94 16.25
CA GLY A 102 -1.11 -10.79 15.93
C GLY A 102 -1.03 -10.59 14.42
N VAL A 103 -1.24 -9.37 13.94
CA VAL A 103 -1.06 -9.01 12.51
C VAL A 103 -0.17 -7.78 12.41
N ALA A 104 0.81 -7.82 11.52
CA ALA A 104 1.70 -6.71 11.21
C ALA A 104 1.78 -6.45 9.71
N VAL A 105 1.66 -5.20 9.30
CA VAL A 105 1.70 -4.77 7.89
C VAL A 105 2.98 -3.99 7.66
N LEU A 106 3.84 -4.51 6.78
CA LEU A 106 5.11 -3.91 6.41
C LEU A 106 5.09 -3.55 4.93
N ALA A 107 5.49 -2.32 4.61
CA ALA A 107 5.67 -1.85 3.25
C ALA A 107 7.11 -1.40 3.06
N ASP A 108 7.82 -2.01 2.11
CA ASP A 108 9.26 -1.80 1.87
C ASP A 108 10.09 -1.88 3.17
N GLY A 109 9.74 -2.85 4.03
CA GLY A 109 10.38 -3.07 5.33
C GLY A 109 9.97 -2.11 6.45
N LYS A 110 9.12 -1.10 6.18
CA LYS A 110 8.61 -0.17 7.20
C LYS A 110 7.26 -0.65 7.75
N ILE A 111 7.12 -0.63 9.07
CA ILE A 111 5.87 -1.00 9.75
C ILE A 111 4.83 0.09 9.51
N LEU A 112 3.74 -0.24 8.82
CA LEU A 112 2.58 0.64 8.64
C LEU A 112 1.59 0.47 9.79
N ARG A 113 1.37 -0.77 10.23
CA ARG A 113 0.41 -1.11 11.27
C ARG A 113 0.78 -2.40 11.97
N ARG A 114 0.39 -2.52 13.24
CA ARG A 114 0.41 -3.77 14.02
C ARG A 114 -0.79 -3.78 14.96
N GLU A 115 -1.43 -4.93 15.11
CA GLU A 115 -2.64 -5.07 15.92
C GLU A 115 -2.84 -6.53 16.36
N GLU A 116 -3.60 -6.74 17.44
CA GLU A 116 -3.97 -8.07 17.92
C GLU A 116 -5.48 -8.24 17.84
N PHE A 117 -5.90 -9.42 17.38
CA PHE A 117 -7.31 -9.75 17.21
C PHE A 117 -7.70 -10.91 18.12
N SER A 118 -8.95 -10.87 18.59
CA SER A 118 -9.53 -11.92 19.42
C SER A 118 -10.04 -13.12 18.62
N SER A 119 -10.07 -13.04 17.29
CA SER A 119 -10.55 -14.12 16.41
C SER A 119 -9.85 -14.11 15.05
N ILE A 120 -9.87 -15.27 14.38
CA ILE A 120 -9.31 -15.47 13.03
C ILE A 120 -10.01 -14.56 12.02
N GLU A 121 -11.33 -14.44 12.11
CA GLU A 121 -12.16 -13.69 11.16
C GLU A 121 -11.72 -12.22 11.11
N LYS A 122 -11.54 -11.58 12.28
CA LYS A 122 -11.10 -10.19 12.35
C LYS A 122 -9.67 -10.00 11.82
N ALA A 123 -8.79 -10.97 12.07
CA ALA A 123 -7.43 -10.94 11.52
C ALA A 123 -7.44 -11.05 9.98
N ILE A 124 -8.26 -11.95 9.43
CA ILE A 124 -8.42 -12.12 7.97
C ILE A 124 -9.07 -10.87 7.33
N ASP A 125 -10.11 -10.30 7.93
CA ASP A 125 -10.74 -9.07 7.44
C ASP A 125 -9.72 -7.93 7.37
N MET A 126 -8.89 -7.81 8.41
CA MET A 126 -7.79 -6.85 8.45
C MET A 126 -6.79 -7.08 7.31
N ILE A 127 -6.40 -8.34 7.05
CA ILE A 127 -5.50 -8.68 5.93
C ILE A 127 -6.10 -8.22 4.60
N PHE A 128 -7.38 -8.50 4.32
CA PHE A 128 -8.03 -8.10 3.07
C PHE A 128 -8.08 -6.58 2.90
N VAL A 129 -8.41 -5.86 3.98
CA VAL A 129 -8.45 -4.39 3.97
C VAL A 129 -7.07 -3.82 3.62
N GLU A 130 -6.00 -4.36 4.20
CA GLU A 130 -4.65 -3.82 4.00
C GLU A 130 -4.04 -4.19 2.65
N LEU A 131 -4.33 -5.38 2.11
CA LEU A 131 -3.97 -5.75 0.73
C LEU A 131 -4.60 -4.80 -0.30
N LYS A 132 -5.86 -4.40 -0.08
CA LYS A 132 -6.59 -3.48 -0.95
C LYS A 132 -6.11 -2.04 -0.82
N ASN A 133 -5.84 -1.60 0.42
CA ASN A 133 -5.47 -0.21 0.70
C ASN A 133 -4.02 0.12 0.38
N ASN A 134 -3.14 -0.89 0.34
CA ASN A 134 -1.71 -0.72 0.10
C ASN A 134 -1.28 -1.53 -1.14
N PRO A 135 -1.66 -1.10 -2.35
CA PRO A 135 -1.23 -1.78 -3.56
C PRO A 135 0.30 -1.72 -3.70
N SER A 136 0.91 -2.81 -4.14
CA SER A 136 2.37 -2.96 -4.26
C SER A 136 2.71 -3.89 -5.44
N LYS A 137 3.96 -3.87 -5.92
CA LYS A 137 4.38 -4.77 -7.00
C LYS A 137 4.41 -6.23 -6.55
N ILE A 138 4.81 -6.46 -5.30
CA ILE A 138 4.85 -7.79 -4.67
C ILE A 138 4.00 -7.74 -3.40
N GLN A 139 3.09 -8.70 -3.23
CA GLN A 139 2.27 -8.86 -2.03
C GLN A 139 2.48 -10.25 -1.44
N LYS A 140 2.85 -10.30 -0.15
CA LYS A 140 3.10 -11.55 0.58
C LYS A 140 2.38 -11.57 1.92
N ILE A 141 1.95 -12.75 2.33
CA ILE A 141 1.46 -13.03 3.67
C ILE A 141 2.36 -14.08 4.29
N ARG A 142 2.88 -13.81 5.48
CA ARG A 142 3.76 -14.69 6.25
C ARG A 142 3.04 -15.15 7.50
N ILE A 143 2.91 -16.45 7.69
CA ILE A 143 2.17 -17.03 8.80
C ILE A 143 3.15 -17.81 9.70
N GLY A 144 3.21 -17.47 10.98
CA GLY A 144 4.01 -18.18 11.97
C GLY A 144 3.49 -19.60 12.20
N LYS A 145 4.40 -20.57 12.28
CA LYS A 145 4.08 -21.98 12.53
C LYS A 145 3.98 -22.34 14.03
N GLY A 146 3.95 -21.35 14.94
CA GLY A 146 3.97 -21.55 16.40
C GLY A 146 2.78 -22.31 16.96
N VAL A 147 1.61 -22.18 16.32
CA VAL A 147 0.43 -23.03 16.55
C VAL A 147 0.00 -23.64 15.21
N PRO A 148 0.49 -24.85 14.87
CA PRO A 148 0.35 -25.42 13.53
C PRO A 148 -1.09 -25.49 13.01
N ASP A 149 -2.04 -25.93 13.84
CA ASP A 149 -3.44 -26.09 13.43
C ASP A 149 -4.08 -24.74 13.03
N LEU A 150 -3.82 -23.68 13.82
CA LEU A 150 -4.31 -22.33 13.53
C LEU A 150 -3.61 -21.72 12.31
N ALA A 151 -2.29 -21.93 12.20
CA ALA A 151 -1.51 -21.44 11.06
C ALA A 151 -2.02 -22.04 9.74
N GLU A 152 -2.30 -23.35 9.76
CA GLU A 152 -2.86 -24.10 8.66
C GLU A 152 -4.29 -23.63 8.31
N GLU A 153 -5.14 -23.42 9.31
CA GLU A 153 -6.50 -22.90 9.11
C GLU A 153 -6.50 -21.51 8.46
N ILE A 154 -5.67 -20.59 8.95
CA ILE A 154 -5.53 -19.24 8.38
C ILE A 154 -5.04 -19.34 6.93
N ALA A 155 -4.00 -20.14 6.68
CA ALA A 155 -3.46 -20.32 5.33
C ALA A 155 -4.54 -20.79 4.34
N ARG A 156 -5.29 -21.84 4.68
CA ARG A 156 -6.36 -22.36 3.82
C ARG A 156 -7.44 -21.30 3.52
N ARG A 157 -7.93 -20.60 4.54
CA ARG A 157 -8.96 -19.56 4.37
C ARG A 157 -8.49 -18.43 3.44
N LEU A 158 -7.21 -18.04 3.55
CA LEU A 158 -6.61 -17.02 2.70
C LEU A 158 -6.38 -17.53 1.27
N GLU A 159 -5.91 -18.77 1.10
CA GLU A 159 -5.72 -19.41 -0.22
C GLU A 159 -7.02 -19.47 -1.02
N SER A 160 -8.13 -19.85 -0.38
CA SER A 160 -9.45 -19.91 -1.03
C SER A 160 -10.03 -18.54 -1.38
N SER A 161 -9.56 -17.46 -0.75
CA SER A 161 -10.17 -16.12 -0.85
C SER A 161 -9.32 -15.11 -1.64
N LEU A 162 -8.03 -15.40 -1.85
CA LEU A 162 -7.08 -14.47 -2.47
C LEU A 162 -6.66 -14.92 -3.87
N PRO A 163 -6.36 -13.99 -4.79
CA PRO A 163 -5.84 -14.33 -6.11
C PRO A 163 -4.42 -14.93 -6.02
N GLU A 164 -4.01 -15.71 -7.02
CA GLU A 164 -2.75 -16.47 -7.04
C GLU A 164 -1.48 -15.62 -6.99
N ASN A 165 -1.56 -14.35 -7.40
CA ASN A 165 -0.43 -13.43 -7.38
C ASN A 165 -0.04 -12.99 -5.95
N ILE A 166 -0.87 -13.28 -4.94
CA ILE A 166 -0.54 -13.06 -3.53
C ILE A 166 0.11 -14.33 -2.97
N VAL A 167 1.37 -14.20 -2.58
CA VAL A 167 2.17 -15.33 -2.08
C VAL A 167 1.93 -15.53 -0.60
N ILE A 168 1.59 -16.75 -0.20
CA ILE A 168 1.47 -17.15 1.20
C ILE A 168 2.70 -17.99 1.56
N GLU A 169 3.39 -17.60 2.63
CA GLU A 169 4.60 -18.27 3.13
C GLU A 169 4.38 -18.71 4.60
N MET A 170 4.81 -19.92 4.91
CA MET A 170 4.84 -20.42 6.29
C MET A 170 6.23 -20.13 6.89
N VAL A 171 6.28 -19.58 8.09
CA VAL A 171 7.53 -19.15 8.72
C VAL A 171 7.78 -19.95 10.00
N ASP A 172 8.95 -20.60 10.06
CA ASP A 172 9.39 -21.26 11.28
C ASP A 172 9.76 -20.23 12.36
N GLU A 173 9.14 -20.39 13.52
CA GLU A 173 9.39 -19.57 14.70
C GLU A 173 10.66 -19.98 15.44
N ALA A 174 11.35 -21.04 15.03
CA ALA A 174 12.65 -21.41 15.58
C ALA A 174 13.57 -20.17 15.63
N GLY A 175 14.06 -19.84 16.84
CA GLY A 175 14.83 -18.63 17.13
C GLY A 175 14.04 -17.44 17.71
N THR A 176 12.71 -17.50 17.84
CA THR A 176 11.93 -16.52 18.63
C THR A 176 12.00 -16.81 20.13
N SER A 177 12.39 -18.04 20.49
CA SER A 177 12.51 -18.53 21.88
C SER A 177 13.84 -18.17 22.55
N THR A 178 14.87 -17.75 21.81
CA THR A 178 16.23 -17.55 22.36
C THR A 178 16.34 -16.38 23.34
N LEU A 179 15.31 -15.53 23.46
CA LEU A 179 15.23 -14.47 24.48
C LEU A 179 14.32 -14.82 25.68
N LYS A 180 13.67 -16.00 25.70
CA LYS A 180 12.89 -16.44 26.87
C LYS A 180 13.79 -16.79 28.08
N ASN A 181 15.09 -17.00 27.88
CA ASN A 181 16.01 -17.50 28.91
C ASN A 181 16.93 -16.43 29.55
N MET A 182 16.78 -15.14 29.24
CA MET A 182 17.54 -14.07 29.91
C MET A 182 16.58 -13.12 30.63
N GLY A 183 16.07 -13.56 31.78
CA GLY A 183 15.64 -12.86 33.02
C GLY A 183 15.10 -11.42 33.07
N PHE A 184 15.08 -10.64 32.00
CA PHE A 184 14.65 -9.25 31.97
C PHE A 184 14.15 -8.91 30.56
N LYS A 185 12.84 -9.02 30.30
CA LYS A 185 12.11 -8.22 29.29
C LYS A 185 10.62 -8.61 29.27
N ARG A 186 9.75 -7.61 29.08
CA ARG A 186 8.31 -7.75 28.87
C ARG A 186 8.02 -8.90 27.90
N LYS A 187 7.04 -9.75 28.24
CA LYS A 187 6.49 -10.75 27.34
C LYS A 187 6.12 -10.06 26.02
N LEU A 188 6.76 -10.45 24.91
CA LEU A 188 6.42 -9.92 23.59
C LEU A 188 4.95 -10.20 23.33
N SER A 189 4.27 -9.19 22.80
CA SER A 189 2.88 -9.31 22.38
C SER A 189 2.82 -10.06 21.03
N ASP A 190 1.68 -10.65 20.69
CA ASP A 190 1.55 -11.44 19.46
C ASP A 190 1.71 -10.52 18.22
N ALA A 191 1.33 -9.24 18.33
CA ALA A 191 1.63 -8.23 17.29
C ALA A 191 3.13 -7.96 17.11
N ASP A 192 3.95 -8.03 18.17
CA ASP A 192 5.41 -7.88 18.05
C ASP A 192 6.06 -9.11 17.40
N SER A 193 5.51 -10.30 17.69
CA SER A 193 5.89 -11.53 17.01
C SER A 193 5.53 -11.50 15.53
N ALA A 194 4.36 -10.97 15.18
CA ALA A 194 3.92 -10.79 13.79
C ALA A 194 4.89 -9.92 12.97
N ILE A 195 5.49 -8.87 13.55
CA ILE A 195 6.55 -8.08 12.88
C ILE A 195 7.77 -8.94 12.56
N LYS A 196 8.20 -9.81 13.50
CA LYS A 196 9.34 -10.70 13.29
C LYS A 196 9.03 -11.72 12.19
N ILE A 197 7.82 -12.27 12.18
CA ILE A 197 7.34 -13.18 11.14
C ILE A 197 7.36 -12.47 9.78
N ALA A 198 6.84 -11.24 9.70
CA ALA A 198 6.87 -10.43 8.48
C ALA A 198 8.31 -10.16 7.98
N SER A 199 9.29 -10.10 8.87
CA SER A 199 10.68 -9.77 8.53
C SER A 199 11.55 -10.99 8.17
N LYS A 200 11.08 -12.21 8.45
CA LYS A 200 11.81 -13.47 8.16
C LYS A 200 11.47 -14.00 6.77
N LYS A 201 12.40 -14.72 6.14
CA LYS A 201 12.09 -15.51 4.95
C LYS A 201 11.21 -16.71 5.34
N GLY A 202 10.12 -16.94 4.60
CA GLY A 202 9.27 -18.11 4.79
C GLY A 202 9.39 -19.13 3.65
N GLU A 203 8.77 -20.28 3.86
CA GLU A 203 8.62 -21.33 2.86
C GLU A 203 7.32 -21.09 2.08
N ARG A 204 7.43 -20.92 0.76
CA ARG A 204 6.26 -20.71 -0.08
C ARG A 204 5.34 -21.92 0.00
N ARG A 205 4.09 -21.65 0.32
CA ARG A 205 3.05 -22.66 0.32
C ARG A 205 2.55 -22.87 -1.12
N THR A 206 2.53 -24.11 -1.57
CA THR A 206 1.89 -24.49 -2.84
C THR A 206 0.39 -24.62 -2.60
N ARG A 207 -0.41 -23.87 -3.36
CA ARG A 207 -1.86 -24.00 -3.29
C ARG A 207 -2.25 -25.40 -3.73
N SER A 208 -3.00 -26.10 -2.90
CA SER A 208 -3.64 -27.34 -3.30
C SER A 208 -4.58 -27.02 -4.46
N VAL A 209 -4.36 -27.66 -5.60
CA VAL A 209 -5.33 -27.67 -6.68
C VAL A 209 -6.39 -28.67 -6.23
N ASP A 210 -7.52 -28.19 -5.72
CA ASP A 210 -8.67 -29.05 -5.50
C ASP A 210 -9.11 -29.54 -6.90
N GLY A 211 -8.93 -30.84 -7.13
CA GLY A 211 -9.42 -31.56 -8.31
C GLY A 211 -10.84 -32.07 -8.11
#